data_AF-A0A1D9G2F6-F1
#
_entry.id   AF-A0A1D9G2F6-F1
#
_cell.length_a   1.000
_cell.length_b   1.000
_cell.length_c   1.000
_cell.angle_alpha   90.00
_cell.angle_beta   90.00
_cell.angle_gamma   90.00
#
_symmetry.space_group_name_H-M   'P 1'
#
loop_
_entity.id
_entity.type
_entity.pdbx_description
1 polymer ?
#
loop_
_entity_poly.entity_id
_entity_poly.type
_entity_poly.pdbx_seq_one_letter_code
_entity_poly.pdbx_strand_id
1 'polypeptide(L)'
;MKEDNKRSGGSKQGEHVFNALGDLVSQFINELTRNINASAPDSSRSDAQKTISQLQEYATEFVRKRNNSDFRAGPQGDAANSHRYATFVDTTRTAIRDMLSGNPSRQTRGYSDLTKLLNNLDFYTIDTTAHDSVRAQLSAARQREFDTWYDETKALMHLTFKTLIDAALAVNKTNAN
;
A
#
# COMPACT_ATOMS: atom_id res chain seq x y z
N MET A 1 26.32 18.41 -37.04
CA MET A 1 25.60 17.24 -36.49
C MET A 1 24.78 17.73 -35.31
N LYS A 2 23.45 17.72 -35.44
CA LYS A 2 22.53 18.00 -34.33
C LYS A 2 22.13 16.66 -33.74
N GLU A 3 22.50 16.40 -32.49
CA GLU A 3 21.93 15.31 -31.70
C GLU A 3 20.87 15.91 -30.78
N ASP A 4 19.62 15.85 -31.24
CA ASP A 4 18.44 15.92 -30.39
C ASP A 4 17.94 14.49 -30.15
N ASN A 5 17.33 14.27 -28.97
CA ASN A 5 16.65 13.07 -28.44
C ASN A 5 17.54 12.06 -27.68
N LYS A 6 17.32 11.76 -26.39
CA LYS A 6 16.05 11.67 -25.65
C LYS A 6 16.18 12.20 -24.22
N ARG A 7 15.32 13.15 -23.88
CA ARG A 7 14.75 13.20 -22.52
C ARG A 7 13.74 12.06 -22.41
N SER A 8 13.99 11.10 -21.55
CA SER A 8 12.93 10.32 -20.91
C SER A 8 13.39 9.91 -19.52
N GLY A 9 13.35 10.87 -18.59
CA GLY A 9 13.31 10.58 -17.17
C GLY A 9 11.98 9.92 -16.83
N GLY A 10 11.80 8.67 -17.27
CA GLY A 10 10.72 7.82 -16.77
C GLY A 10 11.02 7.50 -15.31
N SER A 11 10.06 7.72 -14.41
CA SER A 11 10.19 7.28 -13.02
C SER A 11 10.56 5.80 -13.01
N LYS A 12 11.66 5.45 -12.35
CA LYS A 12 12.19 4.09 -12.37
C LYS A 12 11.23 3.17 -11.62
N GLN A 13 10.84 2.04 -12.21
CA GLN A 13 9.68 1.27 -11.74
C GLN A 13 9.77 0.69 -10.33
N GLY A 14 10.98 0.51 -9.78
CA GLY A 14 11.15 0.22 -8.34
C GLY A 14 10.42 1.24 -7.45
N GLU A 15 10.34 2.50 -7.88
CA GLU A 15 9.54 3.52 -7.18
C GLU A 15 8.05 3.19 -7.11
N HIS A 16 7.47 2.46 -8.07
CA HIS A 16 6.04 2.14 -8.08
C HIS A 16 5.64 1.09 -7.04
N VAL A 17 6.54 0.16 -6.70
CA VAL A 17 6.32 -0.97 -5.77
C VAL A 17 5.89 -0.48 -4.39
N PHE A 18 6.52 0.59 -3.91
CA PHE A 18 6.25 1.14 -2.59
C PHE A 18 5.55 2.50 -2.62
N ASN A 19 5.56 3.26 -3.72
CA ASN A 19 4.95 4.59 -3.73
C ASN A 19 3.43 4.56 -3.59
N ALA A 20 2.81 3.58 -4.23
CA ALA A 20 1.38 3.55 -4.36
C ALA A 20 0.61 3.31 -3.07
N LEU A 21 1.06 2.36 -2.25
CA LEU A 21 0.34 2.02 -1.02
C LEU A 21 0.36 3.19 -0.05
N GLY A 22 1.49 3.90 0.07
CA GLY A 22 1.57 5.09 0.94
C GLY A 22 0.61 6.18 0.48
N ASP A 23 0.63 6.53 -0.82
CA ASP A 23 -0.21 7.59 -1.37
C ASP A 23 -1.70 7.23 -1.33
N LEU A 24 -2.02 5.94 -1.51
CA LEU A 24 -3.37 5.39 -1.44
C LEU A 24 -3.89 5.37 -0.01
N VAL A 25 -3.07 4.97 0.96
CA VAL A 25 -3.45 4.94 2.39
C VAL A 25 -3.68 6.35 2.92
N SER A 26 -2.86 7.34 2.54
CA SER A 26 -3.11 8.75 2.89
C SER A 26 -4.47 9.26 2.37
N GLN A 27 -4.91 8.83 1.18
CA GLN A 27 -6.24 9.16 0.67
C GLN A 27 -7.34 8.52 1.53
N PHE A 28 -7.18 7.24 1.90
CA PHE A 28 -8.19 6.53 2.69
C PHE A 28 -8.26 7.00 4.14
N ILE A 29 -7.18 7.45 4.78
CA ILE A 29 -7.24 7.99 6.14
C ILE A 29 -8.31 9.10 6.25
N ASN A 30 -8.29 10.05 5.31
CA ASN A 30 -9.29 11.12 5.26
C ASN A 30 -10.71 10.62 4.95
N GLU A 31 -10.85 9.56 4.15
CA GLU A 31 -12.14 8.94 3.85
C GLU A 31 -12.70 8.20 5.07
N LEU A 32 -11.86 7.42 5.76
CA LEU A 32 -12.21 6.66 6.96
C LEU A 32 -12.64 7.59 8.10
N THR A 33 -11.87 8.64 8.39
CA THR A 33 -12.21 9.62 9.44
C THR A 33 -13.57 10.27 9.18
N ARG A 34 -13.89 10.60 7.93
CA ARG A 34 -15.18 11.21 7.56
C ARG A 34 -16.37 10.26 7.67
N ASN A 35 -16.14 8.96 7.62
CA ASN A 35 -17.20 7.93 7.70
C ASN A 35 -17.42 7.39 9.13
N ILE A 36 -16.73 7.94 10.14
CA ILE A 36 -17.04 7.65 11.54
C ILE A 36 -18.40 8.25 11.88
N ASN A 37 -19.36 7.41 12.25
CA ASN A 37 -20.68 7.86 12.66
C ASN A 37 -20.59 8.62 13.99
N ALA A 38 -20.97 9.90 13.98
CA ALA A 38 -20.95 10.76 15.17
C ALA A 38 -21.93 10.30 16.25
N SER A 39 -22.99 9.57 15.87
CA SER A 39 -24.01 9.05 16.79
C SER A 39 -23.68 7.68 17.38
N ALA A 40 -22.57 7.05 16.97
CA ALA A 40 -22.14 5.77 17.51
C ALA A 40 -21.63 5.90 18.96
N PRO A 41 -21.65 4.80 19.75
CA PRO A 41 -21.08 4.78 21.09
C PRO A 41 -19.63 5.27 21.12
N ASP A 42 -19.26 6.01 22.17
CA ASP A 42 -17.92 6.58 22.36
C ASP A 42 -16.81 5.55 22.23
N SER A 43 -17.03 4.33 22.74
CA SER A 43 -16.10 3.21 22.63
C SER A 43 -15.83 2.82 21.17
N SER A 44 -16.86 2.69 20.35
CA SER A 44 -16.72 2.35 18.92
C SER A 44 -16.06 3.49 18.13
N ARG A 45 -16.38 4.74 18.45
CA ARG A 45 -15.73 5.91 17.82
C ARG A 45 -14.26 5.99 18.18
N SER A 46 -13.93 5.78 19.46
CA SER A 46 -12.55 5.78 19.97
C SER A 46 -11.73 4.63 19.36
N ASP A 47 -12.30 3.44 19.23
CA ASP A 47 -11.64 2.30 18.56
C ASP A 47 -11.29 2.63 17.10
N ALA A 48 -12.26 3.15 16.33
CA ALA A 48 -12.05 3.57 14.95
C ALA A 48 -10.97 4.66 14.82
N GLN A 49 -11.02 5.68 15.69
CA GLN A 49 -10.00 6.73 15.72
C GLN A 49 -8.62 6.19 16.04
N LYS A 50 -8.51 5.30 17.03
CA LYS A 50 -7.24 4.66 17.42
C LYS A 50 -6.65 3.85 16.26
N THR A 51 -7.47 3.03 15.58
CA THR A 51 -6.99 2.23 14.44
C THR A 51 -6.57 3.11 13.27
N ILE A 52 -7.28 4.21 13.00
CA ILE A 52 -6.88 5.19 11.96
C ILE A 52 -5.57 5.89 12.31
N SER A 53 -5.36 6.28 13.57
CA SER A 53 -4.09 6.87 14.01
C SER A 53 -2.93 5.87 13.81
N GLN A 54 -3.13 4.61 14.17
CA GLN A 54 -2.14 3.56 13.96
C GLN A 54 -1.85 3.32 12.47
N LEU A 55 -2.88 3.37 11.61
CA LEU A 55 -2.72 3.32 10.16
C LEU A 55 -1.86 4.48 9.66
N GLN A 56 -2.07 5.68 10.17
CA GLN A 56 -1.30 6.86 9.80
C GLN A 56 0.18 6.75 10.22
N GLU A 57 0.45 6.20 11.40
CA GLU A 57 1.82 5.92 11.87
C GLU A 57 2.52 4.94 10.93
N TYR A 58 1.89 3.80 10.62
CA TYR A 58 2.47 2.80 9.72
C TYR A 58 2.64 3.31 8.30
N ALA A 59 1.68 4.06 7.77
CA ALA A 59 1.79 4.68 6.45
C ALA A 59 2.98 5.68 6.40
N THR A 60 3.14 6.49 7.44
CA THR A 60 4.24 7.46 7.53
C THR A 60 5.59 6.75 7.60
N GLU A 61 5.71 5.74 8.45
CA GLU A 61 6.93 4.94 8.57
C GLU A 61 7.24 4.19 7.28
N PHE A 62 6.21 3.69 6.58
CA PHE A 62 6.36 3.02 5.30
C PHE A 62 6.88 3.96 4.22
N VAL A 63 6.30 5.16 4.10
CA VAL A 63 6.76 6.21 3.19
C VAL A 63 8.19 6.64 3.49
N ARG A 64 8.57 6.70 4.77
CA ARG A 64 9.94 7.01 5.19
C ARG A 64 10.91 5.91 4.79
N LYS A 65 10.57 4.65 5.09
CA LYS A 65 11.45 3.49 4.91
C LYS A 65 11.60 3.04 3.46
N ARG A 66 10.55 3.18 2.66
CA ARG A 66 10.60 2.86 1.22
C ARG A 66 11.59 3.71 0.44
N ASN A 67 11.96 4.87 0.97
CA ASN A 67 12.88 5.79 0.33
C ASN A 67 14.33 5.28 0.47
N ASN A 68 14.73 4.33 -0.38
CA ASN A 68 16.08 3.77 -0.45
C ASN A 68 16.75 4.12 -1.78
N SER A 69 17.95 4.71 -1.73
CA SER A 69 18.70 5.19 -2.89
C SER A 69 19.11 4.08 -3.86
N ASP A 70 19.43 2.90 -3.35
CA ASP A 70 19.90 1.77 -4.17
C ASP A 70 18.74 1.17 -4.96
N PHE A 71 17.55 1.12 -4.36
CA PHE A 71 16.34 0.66 -5.05
C PHE A 71 15.87 1.63 -6.13
N ARG A 72 16.02 2.95 -5.89
CA ARG A 72 15.80 3.99 -6.91
C ARG A 72 16.78 3.90 -8.07
N ALA A 73 17.96 3.31 -7.89
CA ALA A 73 18.94 3.19 -8.96
C ALA A 73 18.64 2.02 -9.92
N GLY A 74 17.85 1.04 -9.49
CA GLY A 74 17.59 -0.23 -10.18
C GLY A 74 16.97 -0.09 -11.58
N PRO A 75 17.14 -1.12 -12.43
CA PRO A 75 16.58 -1.14 -13.77
C PRO A 75 15.04 -1.18 -13.75
N GLN A 76 14.44 -0.77 -14.88
CA GLN A 76 13.01 -0.94 -15.10
C GLN A 76 12.67 -2.44 -15.16
N GLY A 77 11.69 -2.88 -14.38
CA GLY A 77 11.23 -4.26 -14.38
C GLY A 77 10.17 -4.53 -15.45
N ASP A 78 9.36 -5.57 -15.24
CA ASP A 78 8.38 -6.04 -16.21
C ASP A 78 7.22 -5.04 -16.39
N ALA A 79 6.88 -4.71 -17.64
CA ALA A 79 5.73 -3.88 -17.97
C ALA A 79 4.41 -4.44 -17.41
N ALA A 80 4.29 -5.76 -17.25
CA ALA A 80 3.15 -6.42 -16.60
C ALA A 80 2.91 -5.94 -15.15
N ASN A 81 3.93 -5.42 -14.47
CA ASN A 81 3.84 -4.91 -13.09
C ASN A 81 2.97 -3.67 -13.01
N SER A 82 3.02 -2.80 -14.03
CA SER A 82 2.19 -1.59 -14.10
C SER A 82 0.69 -1.91 -14.18
N HIS A 83 0.32 -3.00 -14.86
CA HIS A 83 -1.07 -3.43 -14.98
C HIS A 83 -1.58 -4.11 -13.70
N ARG A 84 -0.76 -4.99 -13.10
CA ARG A 84 -1.04 -5.58 -11.77
C ARG A 84 -1.24 -4.50 -10.73
N TYR A 85 -0.38 -3.49 -10.78
CA TYR A 85 -0.44 -2.34 -9.91
C TYR A 85 -1.73 -1.51 -10.08
N ALA A 86 -2.10 -1.12 -11.30
CA ALA A 86 -3.33 -0.39 -11.55
C ALA A 86 -4.55 -1.17 -11.05
N THR A 87 -4.58 -2.48 -11.31
CA THR A 87 -5.62 -3.40 -10.82
C THR A 87 -5.70 -3.39 -9.29
N PHE A 88 -4.55 -3.43 -8.60
CA PHE A 88 -4.50 -3.37 -7.14
C PHE A 88 -5.11 -2.08 -6.59
N VAL A 89 -4.75 -0.92 -7.14
CA VAL A 89 -5.27 0.38 -6.68
C VAL A 89 -6.77 0.48 -6.87
N ASP A 90 -7.26 0.14 -8.06
CA ASP A 90 -8.69 0.25 -8.39
C ASP A 90 -9.53 -0.74 -7.59
N THR A 91 -9.04 -1.96 -7.39
CA THR A 91 -9.70 -2.97 -6.56
C THR A 91 -9.73 -2.53 -5.10
N THR A 92 -8.62 -2.01 -4.56
CA THR A 92 -8.58 -1.51 -3.17
C THR A 92 -9.56 -0.37 -2.96
N ARG A 93 -9.60 0.61 -3.88
CA ARG A 93 -10.55 1.74 -3.84
C ARG A 93 -12.00 1.27 -3.86
N THR A 94 -12.32 0.36 -4.76
CA THR A 94 -13.67 -0.20 -4.87
C THR A 94 -14.05 -0.94 -3.59
N ALA A 95 -13.15 -1.76 -3.07
CA ALA A 95 -13.40 -2.57 -1.89
C ALA A 95 -13.54 -1.74 -0.60
N ILE A 96 -12.74 -0.67 -0.41
CA ILE A 96 -12.91 0.26 0.70
C ILE A 96 -14.26 0.97 0.63
N ARG A 97 -14.64 1.49 -0.54
CA ARG A 97 -15.96 2.12 -0.72
C ARG A 97 -17.11 1.15 -0.45
N ASP A 98 -16.97 -0.10 -0.87
CA ASP A 98 -17.93 -1.16 -0.60
C ASP A 98 -18.04 -1.45 0.91
N MET A 99 -16.91 -1.50 1.63
CA MET A 99 -16.88 -1.61 3.10
C MET A 99 -17.52 -0.43 3.83
N LEU A 100 -17.50 0.77 3.25
CA LEU A 100 -18.08 1.97 3.84
C LEU A 100 -19.52 2.25 3.36
N SER A 101 -20.06 1.45 2.45
CA SER A 101 -21.31 1.75 1.73
C SER A 101 -22.62 1.66 2.53
N GLY A 102 -22.57 1.29 3.82
CA GLY A 102 -23.76 1.02 4.65
C GLY A 102 -24.61 -0.19 4.22
N ASN A 103 -24.32 -0.83 3.09
CA ASN A 103 -25.03 -2.01 2.58
C ASN A 103 -24.29 -3.29 3.00
N PRO A 104 -24.90 -4.19 3.81
CA PRO A 104 -24.21 -5.37 4.34
C PRO A 104 -23.59 -6.27 3.26
N SER A 105 -24.28 -6.47 2.13
CA SER A 105 -23.78 -7.32 1.03
C SER A 105 -22.55 -6.73 0.35
N ARG A 106 -22.49 -5.40 0.22
CA ARG A 106 -21.31 -4.69 -0.31
C ARG A 106 -20.18 -4.72 0.71
N GLN A 107 -20.48 -4.57 1.99
CA GLN A 107 -19.48 -4.63 3.05
C GLN A 107 -18.76 -5.99 3.10
N THR A 108 -19.51 -7.10 3.03
CA THR A 108 -18.94 -8.44 2.97
C THR A 108 -18.05 -8.64 1.73
N ARG A 109 -18.48 -8.12 0.57
CA ARG A 109 -17.70 -8.18 -0.68
C ARG A 109 -16.40 -7.40 -0.57
N GLY A 110 -16.47 -6.14 -0.12
CA GLY A 110 -15.29 -5.29 0.06
C GLY A 110 -14.28 -5.93 1.01
N TYR A 111 -14.74 -6.50 2.13
CA TYR A 111 -13.86 -7.22 3.05
C TYR A 111 -13.21 -8.46 2.40
N SER A 112 -13.98 -9.23 1.63
CA SER A 112 -13.46 -10.41 0.91
C SER A 112 -12.38 -10.01 -0.10
N ASP A 113 -12.61 -8.95 -0.87
CA ASP A 113 -11.69 -8.51 -1.91
C ASP A 113 -10.41 -7.93 -1.31
N LEU A 114 -10.49 -7.13 -0.24
CA LEU A 114 -9.29 -6.68 0.48
C LEU A 114 -8.50 -7.84 1.09
N THR A 115 -9.18 -8.86 1.62
CA THR A 115 -8.51 -10.04 2.18
C THR A 115 -7.78 -10.84 1.09
N LYS A 116 -8.39 -10.99 -0.09
CA LYS A 116 -7.72 -11.61 -1.25
C LYS A 116 -6.50 -10.81 -1.71
N LEU A 117 -6.59 -9.48 -1.70
CA LEU A 117 -5.46 -8.61 -2.02
C LEU A 117 -4.34 -8.74 -0.98
N LEU A 118 -4.66 -8.78 0.32
CA LEU A 118 -3.67 -8.98 1.38
C LEU A 118 -2.90 -10.30 1.19
N ASN A 119 -3.62 -11.39 0.91
CA ASN A 119 -3.00 -12.70 0.70
C ASN A 119 -2.09 -12.76 -0.54
N ASN A 120 -2.29 -11.84 -1.50
CA ASN A 120 -1.52 -11.77 -2.74
C ASN A 120 -0.76 -10.44 -2.85
N LEU A 121 -0.52 -9.75 -1.74
CA LEU A 121 -0.03 -8.37 -1.78
C LEU A 121 1.29 -8.27 -2.53
N ASP A 122 2.21 -9.18 -2.24
CA ASP A 122 3.51 -9.29 -2.92
C ASP A 122 3.36 -9.43 -4.44
N PHE A 123 2.43 -10.25 -4.91
CA PHE A 123 2.22 -10.44 -6.34
C PHE A 123 1.77 -9.15 -7.04
N TYR A 124 0.99 -8.32 -6.36
CA TYR A 124 0.45 -7.09 -6.92
C TYR A 124 1.38 -5.88 -6.78
N THR A 125 2.16 -5.84 -5.69
CA THR A 125 2.93 -4.64 -5.34
C THR A 125 4.42 -4.83 -5.49
N ILE A 126 4.96 -6.05 -5.46
CA ILE A 126 6.41 -6.29 -5.47
C ILE A 126 6.91 -6.73 -6.85
N ASP A 127 7.97 -6.07 -7.30
CA ASP A 127 8.75 -6.46 -8.46
C ASP A 127 9.96 -7.30 -8.04
N THR A 128 9.78 -8.62 -8.01
CA THR A 128 10.84 -9.56 -7.63
C THR A 128 12.01 -9.54 -8.61
N THR A 129 11.77 -9.22 -9.89
CA THR A 129 12.84 -9.15 -10.90
C THR A 129 13.73 -7.94 -10.68
N ALA A 130 13.14 -6.78 -10.35
CA ALA A 130 13.90 -5.60 -9.99
C ALA A 130 14.73 -5.82 -8.72
N HIS A 131 14.15 -6.46 -7.70
CA HIS A 131 14.86 -6.87 -6.49
C HIS A 131 16.09 -7.73 -6.82
N ASP A 132 15.90 -8.84 -7.54
CA ASP A 132 16.97 -9.80 -7.83
C ASP A 132 18.07 -9.19 -8.70
N SER A 133 17.70 -8.32 -9.65
CA SER A 133 18.65 -7.60 -10.50
C SER A 133 19.52 -6.61 -9.73
N VAL A 134 18.94 -5.85 -8.80
CA VAL A 134 19.71 -4.94 -7.92
C VAL A 134 20.61 -5.75 -7.01
N ARG A 135 20.06 -6.78 -6.37
CA ARG A 135 20.80 -7.65 -5.45
C ARG A 135 22.03 -8.28 -6.10
N ALA A 136 21.92 -8.75 -7.33
CA ALA A 136 23.03 -9.37 -8.08
C ALA A 136 24.21 -8.42 -8.36
N GLN A 137 23.98 -7.10 -8.35
CA GLN A 137 25.01 -6.09 -8.62
C GLN A 137 25.75 -5.62 -7.35
N LEU A 138 25.25 -5.99 -6.17
CA LEU A 138 25.80 -5.56 -4.88
C LEU A 138 26.89 -6.53 -4.38
N SER A 139 27.83 -5.99 -3.60
CA SER A 139 28.79 -6.81 -2.85
C SER A 139 28.10 -7.63 -1.76
N ALA A 140 28.70 -8.72 -1.29
CA ALA A 140 28.08 -9.61 -0.28
C ALA A 140 27.70 -8.91 1.04
N ALA A 141 28.40 -7.85 1.44
CA ALA A 141 28.03 -7.03 2.60
C ALA A 141 26.79 -6.18 2.30
N ARG A 142 26.75 -5.53 1.12
CA ARG A 142 25.62 -4.70 0.67
C ARG A 142 24.38 -5.51 0.33
N GLN A 143 24.53 -6.75 -0.13
CA GLN A 143 23.41 -7.67 -0.33
C GLN A 143 22.65 -7.91 0.97
N ARG A 144 23.35 -8.17 2.08
CA ARG A 144 22.70 -8.39 3.39
C ARG A 144 21.94 -7.15 3.88
N GLU A 145 22.53 -5.96 3.71
CA GLU A 145 21.87 -4.70 4.06
C GLU A 145 20.61 -4.47 3.20
N PHE A 146 20.71 -4.74 1.90
CA PHE A 146 19.60 -4.61 0.96
C PHE A 146 18.48 -5.60 1.25
N ASP A 147 18.80 -6.88 1.45
CA ASP A 147 17.85 -7.94 1.80
C ASP A 147 17.11 -7.61 3.12
N THR A 148 17.85 -7.14 4.14
CA THR A 148 17.27 -6.70 5.42
C THR A 148 16.29 -5.55 5.23
N TRP A 149 16.71 -4.50 4.52
CA TRP A 149 15.85 -3.36 4.21
C TRP A 149 14.59 -3.79 3.45
N TYR A 150 14.74 -4.67 2.47
CA TYR A 150 13.65 -5.16 1.62
C TYR A 150 12.62 -5.94 2.45
N ASP A 151 13.07 -6.89 3.26
CA ASP A 151 12.20 -7.70 4.12
C ASP A 151 11.45 -6.85 5.14
N GLU A 152 12.14 -5.90 5.78
CA GLU A 152 11.51 -5.04 6.76
C GLU A 152 10.50 -4.05 6.11
N THR A 153 10.80 -3.55 4.90
CA THR A 153 9.89 -2.68 4.16
C THR A 153 8.65 -3.45 3.69
N LYS A 154 8.84 -4.68 3.23
CA LYS A 154 7.76 -5.61 2.88
C LYS A 154 6.88 -5.95 4.09
N ALA A 155 7.47 -6.26 5.25
CA ALA A 155 6.71 -6.53 6.47
C ALA A 155 5.85 -5.33 6.86
N LEU A 156 6.40 -4.12 6.78
CA LEU A 156 5.68 -2.88 7.07
C LEU A 156 4.58 -2.58 6.05
N MET A 157 4.78 -2.92 4.76
CA MET A 157 3.75 -2.85 3.72
C MET A 157 2.54 -3.72 4.07
N HIS A 158 2.77 -4.98 4.44
CA HIS A 158 1.73 -5.92 4.88
C HIS A 158 1.01 -5.42 6.12
N LEU A 159 1.76 -4.95 7.11
CA LEU A 159 1.20 -4.39 8.34
C LEU A 159 0.30 -3.18 8.03
N THR A 160 0.77 -2.26 7.19
CA THR A 160 0.01 -1.08 6.76
C THR A 160 -1.29 -1.48 6.07
N PHE A 161 -1.24 -2.43 5.12
CA PHE A 161 -2.44 -2.87 4.40
C PHE A 161 -3.42 -3.62 5.30
N LYS A 162 -2.93 -4.47 6.20
CA LYS A 162 -3.78 -5.11 7.22
C LYS A 162 -4.47 -4.07 8.10
N THR A 163 -3.74 -3.07 8.58
CA THR A 163 -4.30 -2.00 9.42
C THR A 163 -5.31 -1.14 8.64
N LEU A 164 -5.16 -0.98 7.31
CA LEU A 164 -6.19 -0.35 6.47
C LEU A 164 -7.51 -1.15 6.53
N ILE A 165 -7.45 -2.47 6.42
CA ILE A 165 -8.63 -3.35 6.55
C ILE A 165 -9.24 -3.23 7.95
N ASP A 166 -8.41 -3.30 8.99
CA ASP A 166 -8.85 -3.18 10.39
C ASP A 166 -9.53 -1.81 10.64
N ALA A 167 -8.97 -0.72 10.10
CA ALA A 167 -9.56 0.61 10.21
C ALA A 167 -10.90 0.71 9.49
N ALA A 168 -11.03 0.15 8.28
CA ALA A 168 -12.29 0.09 7.55
C ALA A 168 -13.35 -0.73 8.31
N LEU A 169 -12.96 -1.83 8.94
CA LEU A 169 -13.85 -2.62 9.81
C LEU A 169 -14.28 -1.82 11.04
N ALA A 170 -13.35 -1.12 11.71
CA ALA A 170 -13.65 -0.30 12.88
C ALA A 170 -14.62 0.84 12.54
N VAL A 171 -14.41 1.52 11.41
CA VAL A 171 -15.35 2.54 10.91
C VAL A 171 -16.72 1.91 10.59
N ASN A 172 -16.76 0.74 9.94
CA ASN A 172 -18.02 0.05 9.67
C ASN A 172 -18.79 -0.29 10.97
N LYS A 173 -18.10 -0.71 12.04
CA LYS A 173 -18.74 -0.96 13.35
C LYS A 173 -19.42 0.29 13.94
N THR A 174 -18.98 1.50 13.58
CA THR A 174 -19.68 2.73 14.00
C THR A 174 -21.01 2.93 13.24
N ASN A 175 -21.17 2.28 12.09
CA ASN A 175 -22.35 2.35 11.24
C ASN A 175 -23.31 1.16 11.43
N ALA A 176 -22.90 0.13 12.19
CA ALA A 176 -23.74 -0.98 12.57
C ALA A 176 -24.65 -0.57 13.74
N ASN A 177 -25.95 -0.48 13.48
CA ASN A 177 -26.98 -0.25 14.51
C ASN A 177 -27.27 -1.53 15.30
#